data_AF-A0A5B6ZH86-F1
#
_entry.id   AF-A0A5B6ZH86-F1
#
_cell.length_a   1.000
_cell.length_b   1.000
_cell.length_c   1.000
_cell.angle_alpha   90.00
_cell.angle_beta   90.00
_cell.angle_gamma   90.00
#
_symmetry.space_group_name_H-M   'P 1'
#
loop_
_entity.id
_entity.type
_entity.pdbx_description
1 polymer ?
#
loop_
_entity_poly.entity_id
_entity_poly.type
_entity_poly.pdbx_seq_one_letter_code
_entity_poly.pdbx_strand_id
1 'polypeptide(L)'
;CIDGVKKALETEDFESAAKYIQTFLQIDAKYKDSGSGQREELLASKKQLEGIVRRRLSAAVDQRDHQTILRFIRLYSPLGLEEEGLQVYVSYLKKVIVMRSRLEFEQLVEFMEQSSSNQNQVNFVSCLTNLFKDIVLAIEENYEILRSQCGEDAIVYAICELQEECDSRGSLVLKKYMDYRKLARLT
;
A
#
# COMPACT_ATOMS: atom_id res chain seq x y z
N CYS A 1 -23.77 21.55 -5.44
CA CYS A 1 -22.50 20.79 -5.49
C CYS A 1 -21.28 21.69 -5.41
N ILE A 2 -21.16 22.72 -6.24
CA ILE A 2 -19.95 23.55 -6.32
C ILE A 2 -19.62 24.34 -5.05
N ASP A 3 -20.62 24.99 -4.44
CA ASP A 3 -20.43 25.71 -3.17
C ASP A 3 -20.07 24.76 -2.02
N GLY A 4 -20.57 23.52 -2.08
CA GLY A 4 -20.23 22.46 -1.14
C GLY A 4 -18.77 22.03 -1.25
N VAL A 5 -18.25 21.86 -2.48
CA VAL A 5 -16.83 21.55 -2.70
C VAL A 5 -15.94 22.68 -2.23
N LYS A 6 -16.26 23.93 -2.59
CA LYS A 6 -15.46 25.11 -2.17
C LYS A 6 -15.41 25.25 -0.66
N LYS A 7 -16.57 25.20 0.01
CA LYS A 7 -16.65 25.27 1.46
C LYS A 7 -15.88 24.13 2.13
N ALA A 8 -16.02 22.91 1.63
CA ALA A 8 -15.31 21.75 2.16
C ALA A 8 -13.78 21.87 1.97
N LEU A 9 -13.32 22.42 0.85
CA LEU A 9 -11.90 22.74 0.64
C LEU A 9 -11.39 23.83 1.59
N GLU A 10 -12.18 24.87 1.84
CA GLU A 10 -11.85 25.95 2.79
C GLU A 10 -11.76 25.45 4.23
N THR A 11 -12.63 24.50 4.62
CA THR A 11 -12.63 23.92 5.96
C THR A 11 -11.73 22.70 6.11
N GLU A 12 -10.94 22.35 5.07
CA GLU A 12 -10.12 21.13 5.01
C GLU A 12 -10.89 19.82 5.26
N ASP A 13 -12.19 19.80 4.97
CA ASP A 13 -13.03 18.60 4.98
C ASP A 13 -12.94 17.88 3.63
N PHE A 14 -11.82 17.18 3.44
CA PHE A 14 -11.51 16.49 2.18
C PHE A 14 -12.47 15.34 1.89
N GLU A 15 -13.01 14.69 2.92
CA GLU A 15 -13.99 13.63 2.81
C GLU A 15 -15.30 14.14 2.19
N SER A 16 -15.83 15.26 2.70
CA SER A 16 -17.03 15.87 2.14
C SER A 16 -16.77 16.40 0.73
N ALA A 17 -15.61 17.02 0.49
CA ALA A 17 -15.23 17.50 -0.84
C ALA A 17 -15.20 16.35 -1.86
N ALA A 18 -14.62 15.19 -1.50
CA ALA A 18 -14.58 14.01 -2.35
C ALA A 18 -15.99 13.46 -2.66
N LYS A 19 -16.90 13.42 -1.68
CA LYS A 19 -18.30 13.00 -1.90
C LYS A 19 -19.04 13.92 -2.88
N TYR A 20 -18.86 15.23 -2.75
CA TYR A 20 -19.46 16.18 -3.69
C TYR A 20 -18.90 16.02 -5.10
N ILE A 21 -17.60 15.79 -5.25
CA ILE A 21 -16.96 15.51 -6.53
C ILE A 21 -17.45 14.19 -7.12
N GLN A 22 -17.54 13.12 -6.33
CA GLN A 22 -18.07 11.83 -6.78
C GLN A 22 -19.49 11.96 -7.33
N THR A 23 -20.35 12.68 -6.61
CA THR A 23 -21.72 12.95 -7.04
C THR A 23 -21.74 13.71 -8.36
N PHE A 24 -20.86 14.71 -8.50
CA PHE A 24 -20.70 15.45 -9.75
C PHE A 24 -20.26 14.54 -10.91
N LEU A 25 -19.24 13.69 -10.72
CA LEU A 25 -18.76 12.77 -11.75
C LEU A 25 -19.85 11.80 -12.21
N GLN A 26 -20.67 11.29 -11.29
CA GLN A 26 -21.80 10.43 -11.63
C GLN A 26 -22.89 11.15 -12.44
N ILE A 27 -23.12 12.44 -12.17
CA ILE A 27 -24.08 13.25 -12.92
C ILE A 27 -23.51 13.62 -14.29
N ASP A 28 -22.25 14.06 -14.38
CA ASP A 28 -21.56 14.43 -15.64
C ASP A 28 -21.51 13.26 -16.61
N ALA A 29 -21.27 12.04 -16.09
CA ALA A 29 -21.29 10.82 -16.89
C ALA A 29 -22.67 10.52 -17.51
N LYS A 30 -23.76 10.90 -16.82
CA LYS A 30 -25.15 10.69 -17.28
C LYS A 30 -25.68 11.84 -18.14
N TYR A 31 -25.22 13.06 -17.92
CA TYR A 31 -25.77 14.28 -18.51
C TYR A 31 -24.66 15.21 -19.05
N LYS A 32 -24.01 14.79 -20.14
CA LYS A 32 -22.80 15.43 -20.71
C LYS A 32 -22.95 16.91 -21.15
N ASP A 33 -24.17 17.43 -21.27
CA ASP A 33 -24.46 18.77 -21.84
C ASP A 33 -24.94 19.84 -20.84
N SER A 34 -24.88 19.57 -19.53
CA SER A 34 -25.39 20.51 -18.52
C SER A 34 -24.33 21.55 -18.10
N GLY A 35 -24.21 22.66 -18.84
CA GLY A 35 -23.58 23.90 -18.38
C GLY A 35 -22.04 23.91 -18.26
N SER A 36 -21.35 24.38 -19.30
CA SER A 36 -19.88 24.39 -19.42
C SER A 36 -19.15 25.10 -18.27
N GLY A 37 -19.64 26.25 -17.79
CA GLY A 37 -18.94 27.06 -16.78
C GLY A 37 -18.86 26.41 -15.39
N GLN A 38 -19.95 25.83 -14.88
CA GLN A 38 -19.94 25.13 -13.59
C GLN A 38 -19.13 23.82 -13.65
N ARG A 39 -19.13 23.18 -14.82
CA ARG A 39 -18.34 21.97 -15.08
C ARG A 39 -16.85 22.25 -15.00
N GLU A 40 -16.37 23.31 -15.66
CA GLU A 40 -14.95 23.70 -15.63
C GLU A 40 -14.48 24.02 -14.21
N GLU A 41 -15.29 24.75 -13.44
CA GLU A 41 -14.93 25.11 -12.07
C GLU A 41 -14.93 23.89 -11.12
N LEU A 42 -15.86 22.95 -11.28
CA LEU A 42 -15.84 21.68 -10.53
C LEU A 42 -14.64 20.81 -10.88
N LEU A 43 -14.25 20.75 -12.16
CA LEU A 43 -13.04 20.04 -12.58
C LEU A 43 -11.77 20.69 -12.03
N ALA A 44 -11.73 22.03 -11.92
CA ALA A 44 -10.65 22.74 -11.27
C ALA A 44 -10.56 22.40 -9.77
N SER A 45 -11.69 22.40 -9.06
CA SER A 45 -11.74 21.99 -7.64
C SER A 45 -11.36 20.51 -7.45
N LYS A 46 -11.76 19.62 -8.36
CA LYS A 46 -11.31 18.21 -8.37
C LYS A 46 -9.79 18.15 -8.46
N LYS A 47 -9.18 18.81 -9.45
CA LYS A 47 -7.73 18.82 -9.63
C LYS A 47 -6.98 19.39 -8.41
N GLN A 48 -7.54 20.41 -7.77
CA GLN A 48 -7.01 20.95 -6.53
C GLN A 48 -7.06 19.90 -5.40
N LEU A 49 -8.19 19.24 -5.20
CA LEU A 49 -8.35 18.21 -4.18
C LEU A 49 -7.39 17.04 -4.41
N GLU A 50 -7.29 16.54 -5.64
CA GLU A 50 -6.35 15.48 -6.00
C GLU A 50 -4.90 15.86 -5.66
N GLY A 51 -4.49 17.10 -5.97
CA GLY A 51 -3.15 17.58 -5.66
C GLY A 51 -2.88 17.70 -4.15
N ILE A 52 -3.91 17.96 -3.34
CA ILE A 52 -3.79 17.94 -1.87
C ILE A 52 -3.70 16.50 -1.37
N VAL A 53 -4.60 15.63 -1.82
CA VAL A 53 -4.67 14.22 -1.40
C VAL A 53 -3.39 13.48 -1.75
N ARG A 54 -2.85 13.64 -2.97
CA ARG A 54 -1.56 13.05 -3.38
C ARG A 54 -0.41 13.48 -2.47
N ARG A 55 -0.29 14.78 -2.18
CA ARG A 55 0.76 15.32 -1.32
C ARG A 55 0.64 14.82 0.13
N ARG A 56 -0.57 14.82 0.68
CA ARG A 56 -0.82 14.35 2.05
C ARG A 56 -0.56 12.84 2.17
N LEU A 57 -0.98 12.05 1.18
CA LEU A 57 -0.71 10.61 1.14
C LEU A 57 0.80 10.33 1.04
N SER A 58 1.51 11.00 0.13
CA SER A 58 2.97 10.84 0.01
C SER A 58 3.68 11.15 1.31
N ALA A 59 3.35 12.26 1.96
CA ALA A 59 3.94 12.63 3.24
C ALA A 59 3.64 11.60 4.34
N ALA A 60 2.43 11.05 4.37
CA ALA A 60 2.05 10.01 5.31
C ALA A 60 2.79 8.68 5.06
N VAL A 61 3.00 8.31 3.80
CA VAL A 61 3.82 7.15 3.41
C VAL A 61 5.27 7.33 3.87
N ASP A 62 5.85 8.50 3.69
CA ASP A 62 7.23 8.80 4.12
C ASP A 62 7.36 8.74 5.65
N GLN A 63 6.35 9.22 6.37
CA GLN A 63 6.27 9.18 7.84
C GLN A 63 5.81 7.81 8.39
N ARG A 64 5.39 6.90 7.51
CA ARG A 64 4.79 5.59 7.85
C ARG A 64 3.57 5.72 8.77
N ASP A 65 2.84 6.81 8.67
CA ASP A 65 1.61 7.03 9.42
C ASP A 65 0.46 6.23 8.79
N HIS A 66 0.27 5.01 9.27
CA HIS A 66 -0.74 4.10 8.76
C HIS A 66 -2.16 4.70 8.82
N GLN A 67 -2.51 5.40 9.90
CA GLN A 67 -3.87 5.95 10.05
C GLN A 67 -4.15 7.02 9.01
N THR A 68 -3.19 7.92 8.78
CA THR A 68 -3.30 8.97 7.77
C THR A 68 -3.30 8.38 6.35
N ILE A 69 -2.47 7.36 6.08
CA ILE A 69 -2.48 6.63 4.80
C ILE A 69 -3.88 6.05 4.52
N LEU A 70 -4.47 5.34 5.50
CA LEU A 70 -5.81 4.76 5.37
C LEU A 70 -6.89 5.81 5.13
N ARG A 71 -6.78 6.97 5.78
CA ARG A 71 -7.72 8.07 5.61
C ARG A 71 -7.67 8.62 4.18
N PHE A 72 -6.47 8.94 3.68
CA PHE A 72 -6.33 9.56 2.36
C PHE A 72 -6.48 8.59 1.20
N ILE A 73 -6.13 7.31 1.36
CA ILE A 73 -6.29 6.33 0.28
C ILE A 73 -7.76 6.07 -0.06
N ARG A 74 -8.65 6.14 0.93
CA ARG A 74 -10.10 6.03 0.73
C ARG A 74 -10.68 7.17 -0.11
N LEU A 75 -9.95 8.27 -0.28
CA LEU A 75 -10.36 9.40 -1.12
C LEU A 75 -10.04 9.17 -2.60
N TYR A 76 -9.21 8.18 -2.96
CA TYR A 76 -8.86 7.93 -4.36
C TYR A 76 -10.05 7.40 -5.17
N SER A 77 -10.81 6.45 -4.62
CA SER A 77 -12.03 5.92 -5.25
C SER A 77 -13.07 7.00 -5.59
N PRO A 78 -13.54 7.86 -4.66
CA PRO A 78 -14.49 8.92 -5.02
C PRO A 78 -13.93 9.97 -5.99
N LEU A 79 -12.60 10.05 -6.16
CA LEU A 79 -11.93 10.94 -7.11
C LEU A 79 -11.72 10.32 -8.50
N GLY A 80 -12.02 9.04 -8.68
CA GLY A 80 -11.75 8.31 -9.92
C GLY A 80 -10.25 8.07 -10.14
N LEU A 81 -9.49 7.84 -9.05
CA LEU A 81 -8.05 7.58 -9.05
C LEU A 81 -7.72 6.16 -8.53
N GLU A 82 -8.63 5.21 -8.71
CA GLU A 82 -8.57 3.87 -8.12
C GLU A 82 -7.26 3.14 -8.45
N GLU A 83 -6.84 3.13 -9.71
CA GLU A 83 -5.61 2.45 -10.15
C GLU A 83 -4.35 3.05 -9.54
N GLU A 84 -4.26 4.39 -9.52
CA GLU A 84 -3.14 5.11 -8.89
C GLU A 84 -3.11 4.82 -7.38
N GLY A 85 -4.26 4.87 -6.73
CA GLY A 85 -4.40 4.56 -5.30
C GLY A 85 -3.94 3.15 -4.99
N LEU A 86 -4.42 2.17 -5.76
CA LEU A 86 -4.02 0.77 -5.62
C LEU A 86 -2.50 0.60 -5.70
N GLN A 87 -1.86 1.18 -6.72
CA GLN A 87 -0.40 1.10 -6.89
C GLN A 87 0.35 1.70 -5.70
N VAL A 88 -0.03 2.90 -5.25
CA VAL A 88 0.61 3.56 -4.11
C VAL A 88 0.46 2.74 -2.84
N TYR A 89 -0.73 2.21 -2.59
CA TYR A 89 -1.02 1.49 -1.36
C TYR A 89 -0.35 0.11 -1.32
N VAL A 90 -0.37 -0.65 -2.42
CA VAL A 90 0.35 -1.92 -2.53
C VAL A 90 1.86 -1.69 -2.42
N SER A 91 2.40 -0.63 -3.03
CA SER A 91 3.81 -0.24 -2.86
C SER A 91 4.16 0.04 -1.39
N TYR A 92 3.26 0.69 -0.65
CA TYR A 92 3.42 0.91 0.79
C TYR A 92 3.43 -0.42 1.55
N LEU A 93 2.49 -1.34 1.31
CA LEU A 93 2.46 -2.66 1.95
C LEU A 93 3.75 -3.44 1.65
N LYS A 94 4.19 -3.45 0.39
CA LYS A 94 5.47 -4.06 -0.03
C LYS A 94 6.64 -3.49 0.77
N LYS A 95 6.73 -2.16 0.91
CA LYS A 95 7.79 -1.51 1.73
C LYS A 95 7.74 -1.93 3.20
N VAL A 96 6.55 -2.10 3.79
CA VAL A 96 6.41 -2.56 5.17
C VAL A 96 6.96 -3.99 5.33
N ILE A 97 6.61 -4.90 4.42
CA ILE A 97 7.09 -6.29 4.42
C ILE A 97 8.59 -6.37 4.17
N VAL A 98 9.11 -5.61 3.20
CA VAL A 98 10.56 -5.48 2.95
C VAL A 98 11.30 -5.07 4.22
N MET A 99 10.79 -4.06 4.93
CA MET A 99 11.42 -3.57 6.16
C MET A 99 11.43 -4.63 7.26
N ARG A 100 10.29 -5.31 7.49
CA ARG A 100 10.18 -6.36 8.53
C ARG A 100 11.07 -7.55 8.22
N SER A 101 10.96 -8.09 7.01
CA SER A 101 11.76 -9.24 6.56
C SER A 101 13.27 -8.95 6.61
N ARG A 102 13.68 -7.71 6.30
CA ARG A 102 15.09 -7.30 6.44
C ARG A 102 15.54 -7.32 7.90
N LEU A 103 14.75 -6.77 8.82
CA LEU A 103 15.08 -6.75 10.25
C LEU A 103 15.18 -8.19 10.81
N GLU A 104 14.24 -9.05 10.45
CA GLU A 104 14.29 -10.47 10.86
C GLU A 104 15.52 -11.19 10.30
N PHE A 105 15.88 -10.90 9.05
CA PHE A 105 17.07 -11.47 8.44
C PHE A 105 18.37 -10.96 9.09
N GLU A 106 18.46 -9.67 9.40
CA GLU A 106 19.60 -9.08 10.12
C GLU A 106 19.77 -9.74 11.50
N GLN A 107 18.68 -9.88 12.26
CA GLN A 107 18.68 -10.58 13.54
C GLN A 107 19.12 -12.04 13.41
N LEU A 108 18.64 -12.74 12.38
CA LEU A 108 19.05 -14.12 12.10
C LEU A 108 20.58 -14.21 11.87
N VAL A 109 21.14 -13.26 11.11
CA VAL A 109 22.58 -13.22 10.84
C VAL A 109 23.39 -12.88 12.09
N GLU A 110 22.94 -11.92 12.91
CA GLU A 110 23.58 -11.60 14.19
C GLU A 110 23.64 -12.81 15.12
N PHE A 111 22.54 -13.56 15.23
CA PHE A 111 22.53 -14.81 16.01
C PHE A 111 23.52 -15.84 15.47
N MET A 112 23.72 -15.93 14.14
CA MET A 112 24.72 -16.83 13.56
C MET A 112 26.15 -16.47 13.98
N GLU A 113 26.48 -15.18 14.00
CA GLU A 113 27.83 -14.69 14.33
C GLU A 113 28.14 -14.86 15.83
N GLN A 114 27.14 -14.70 16.69
CA GLN A 114 27.27 -14.88 18.14
C GLN A 114 27.29 -16.36 18.56
N SER A 115 26.63 -17.24 17.80
CA SER A 115 26.45 -18.66 18.12
C SER A 115 27.66 -19.52 17.71
N SER A 116 28.85 -19.23 18.26
CA SER A 116 30.04 -20.07 18.06
C SER A 116 29.93 -21.47 18.70
N SER A 117 28.95 -21.70 19.58
CA SER A 117 28.83 -22.93 20.37
C SER A 117 27.42 -23.57 20.43
N ASN A 118 26.35 -22.91 19.96
CA ASN A 118 24.99 -23.45 19.98
C ASN A 118 24.25 -23.23 18.65
N GLN A 119 24.42 -24.15 17.70
CA GLN A 119 23.76 -24.11 16.38
C GLN A 119 22.21 -24.16 16.45
N ASN A 120 21.63 -24.52 17.59
CA ASN A 120 20.19 -24.64 17.79
C ASN A 120 19.44 -23.31 17.93
N GLN A 121 20.13 -22.17 18.05
CA GLN A 121 19.47 -20.86 18.17
C GLN A 121 19.12 -20.22 16.82
N VAL A 122 19.79 -20.60 15.73
CA VAL A 122 19.56 -20.00 14.41
C VAL A 122 18.38 -20.68 13.72
N ASN A 123 17.24 -19.98 13.63
CA ASN A 123 15.99 -20.55 13.13
C ASN A 123 15.55 -19.94 11.78
N PHE A 124 16.12 -20.47 10.69
CA PHE A 124 15.75 -20.11 9.31
C PHE A 124 14.30 -20.41 8.99
N VAL A 125 13.73 -21.49 9.56
CA VAL A 125 12.32 -21.87 9.34
C VAL A 125 11.40 -20.79 9.87
N SER A 126 11.69 -20.25 11.06
CA SER A 126 10.89 -19.17 11.65
C SER A 126 10.97 -17.89 10.81
N CYS A 127 12.17 -17.53 10.33
CA CYS A 127 12.35 -16.36 9.45
C CYS A 127 11.52 -16.50 8.15
N LEU A 128 11.56 -17.65 7.48
CA LEU A 128 10.72 -17.90 6.30
C LEU A 128 9.23 -17.91 6.64
N THR A 129 8.85 -18.54 7.75
CA THR A 129 7.45 -18.63 8.18
C THR A 129 6.87 -17.26 8.47
N ASN A 130 7.65 -16.36 9.10
CA ASN A 130 7.21 -15.01 9.41
C ASN A 130 7.04 -14.17 8.14
N LEU A 131 7.94 -14.29 7.15
CA LEU A 131 7.78 -13.66 5.84
C LEU A 131 6.45 -14.05 5.17
N PHE A 132 6.11 -15.35 5.13
CA PHE A 132 4.83 -15.79 4.57
C PHE A 132 3.64 -15.24 5.35
N LYS A 133 3.72 -15.24 6.69
CA LYS A 133 2.67 -14.69 7.54
C LYS A 133 2.47 -13.20 7.32
N ASP A 134 3.55 -12.42 7.23
CA ASP A 134 3.48 -10.98 6.98
C ASP A 134 2.75 -10.67 5.66
N ILE A 135 2.98 -11.47 4.60
CA ILE A 135 2.28 -11.31 3.32
C ILE A 135 0.80 -11.62 3.46
N VAL A 136 0.45 -12.77 4.06
CA VAL A 136 -0.95 -13.18 4.25
C VAL A 136 -1.69 -12.13 5.07
N LEU A 137 -1.13 -11.72 6.21
CA LEU A 137 -1.72 -10.70 7.07
C LEU A 137 -1.85 -9.35 6.36
N ALA A 138 -0.85 -8.94 5.57
CA ALA A 138 -0.94 -7.70 4.80
C ALA A 138 -2.11 -7.72 3.79
N ILE A 139 -2.47 -8.87 3.22
CA ILE A 139 -3.63 -8.98 2.33
C ILE A 139 -4.92 -9.03 3.15
N GLU A 140 -5.00 -9.88 4.17
CA GLU A 140 -6.22 -10.08 4.98
C GLU A 140 -6.64 -8.81 5.72
N GLU A 141 -5.70 -8.14 6.40
CA GLU A 141 -5.98 -6.93 7.17
C GLU A 141 -6.39 -5.74 6.29
N ASN A 142 -5.96 -5.75 5.02
CA ASN A 142 -6.19 -4.64 4.09
C ASN A 142 -7.16 -5.00 2.96
N TYR A 143 -7.85 -6.14 3.05
CA TYR A 143 -8.74 -6.68 2.01
C TYR A 143 -9.81 -5.66 1.58
N GLU A 144 -10.55 -5.09 2.54
CA GLU A 144 -11.62 -4.14 2.26
C GLU A 144 -11.11 -2.86 1.56
N ILE A 145 -9.92 -2.39 1.94
CA ILE A 145 -9.33 -1.18 1.35
C ILE A 145 -8.88 -1.48 -0.07
N LEU A 146 -8.18 -2.58 -0.31
CA LEU A 146 -7.76 -3.00 -1.64
C LEU A 146 -8.97 -3.19 -2.56
N ARG A 147 -9.99 -3.92 -2.08
CA ARG A 147 -11.24 -4.17 -2.80
C ARG A 147 -12.00 -2.89 -3.12
N SER A 148 -11.97 -1.90 -2.23
CA SER A 148 -12.63 -0.61 -2.45
C SER A 148 -12.01 0.22 -3.59
N GLN A 149 -10.76 -0.06 -3.98
CA GLN A 149 -10.11 0.61 -5.10
C GLN A 149 -10.54 -0.02 -6.43
N CYS A 150 -10.12 -1.27 -6.71
CA CYS A 150 -10.35 -1.90 -8.03
C CYS A 150 -11.06 -3.26 -7.96
N GLY A 151 -11.87 -3.51 -6.93
CA GLY A 151 -12.59 -4.77 -6.78
C GLY A 151 -11.67 -5.97 -6.54
N GLU A 152 -12.03 -7.16 -7.04
CA GLU A 152 -11.25 -8.38 -6.81
C GLU A 152 -9.89 -8.37 -7.54
N ASP A 153 -9.77 -7.65 -8.66
CA ASP A 153 -8.52 -7.53 -9.40
C ASP A 153 -7.43 -6.83 -8.56
N ALA A 154 -7.85 -5.95 -7.65
CA ALA A 154 -6.95 -5.32 -6.68
C ALA A 154 -6.27 -6.33 -5.75
N ILE A 155 -7.00 -7.39 -5.37
CA ILE A 155 -6.52 -8.42 -4.46
C ILE A 155 -5.48 -9.29 -5.20
N VAL A 156 -5.79 -9.69 -6.43
CA VAL A 156 -4.86 -10.45 -7.28
C VAL A 156 -3.59 -9.65 -7.53
N TYR A 157 -3.72 -8.36 -7.87
CA TYR A 157 -2.59 -7.47 -8.05
C TYR A 157 -1.72 -7.38 -6.78
N ALA A 158 -2.34 -7.17 -5.61
CA ALA A 158 -1.61 -7.13 -4.34
C ALA A 158 -0.89 -8.45 -4.04
N ILE A 159 -1.53 -9.60 -4.26
CA ILE A 159 -0.90 -10.92 -4.09
C ILE A 159 0.33 -11.05 -4.98
N CYS A 160 0.21 -10.74 -6.27
CA CYS A 160 1.33 -10.82 -7.22
C CYS A 160 2.50 -9.92 -6.78
N GLU A 161 2.22 -8.66 -6.46
CA GLU A 161 3.25 -7.69 -6.06
C GLU A 161 3.97 -8.07 -4.76
N LEU A 162 3.24 -8.61 -3.79
CA LEU A 162 3.81 -9.03 -2.50
C LEU A 162 4.54 -10.38 -2.61
N GLN A 163 4.09 -11.28 -3.48
CA GLN A 163 4.74 -12.56 -3.75
C GLN A 163 6.16 -12.36 -4.31
N GLU A 164 6.41 -11.33 -5.13
CA GLU A 164 7.76 -11.02 -5.60
C GLU A 164 8.76 -10.78 -4.45
N GLU A 165 8.31 -10.13 -3.36
CA GLU A 165 9.16 -9.93 -2.19
C GLU A 165 9.40 -11.26 -1.46
N CYS A 166 8.40 -12.14 -1.45
CA CYS A 166 8.54 -13.49 -0.93
C CYS A 166 9.63 -14.26 -1.68
N ASP A 167 9.60 -14.23 -3.00
CA ASP A 167 10.53 -14.97 -3.84
C ASP A 167 11.96 -14.42 -3.67
N SER A 168 12.10 -13.09 -3.65
CA SER A 168 13.38 -12.40 -3.45
C SER A 168 14.00 -12.69 -2.08
N ARG A 169 13.25 -12.45 -0.99
CA ARG A 169 13.75 -12.64 0.39
C ARG A 169 13.85 -14.11 0.75
N GLY A 170 12.88 -14.93 0.35
CA GLY A 170 12.90 -16.37 0.58
C GLY A 170 14.14 -17.01 -0.04
N SER A 171 14.47 -16.64 -1.29
CA SER A 171 15.70 -17.10 -1.94
C SER A 171 16.97 -16.68 -1.18
N LEU A 172 17.00 -15.45 -0.66
CA LEU A 172 18.13 -14.96 0.14
C LEU A 172 18.30 -15.77 1.44
N VAL A 173 17.21 -16.02 2.17
CA VAL A 173 17.21 -16.80 3.41
C VAL A 173 17.66 -18.24 3.13
N LEU A 174 17.15 -18.86 2.07
CA LEU A 174 17.55 -20.21 1.65
C LEU A 174 19.03 -20.27 1.26
N LYS A 175 19.53 -19.29 0.51
CA LYS A 175 20.95 -19.21 0.16
C LYS A 175 21.83 -19.13 1.41
N LYS A 176 21.46 -18.26 2.36
CA LYS A 176 22.18 -18.11 3.62
C LYS A 176 22.14 -19.40 4.46
N TYR A 177 21.03 -20.13 4.44
CA TYR A 177 20.92 -21.44 5.08
C TYR A 177 21.88 -22.47 4.46
N MET A 178 21.93 -22.55 3.13
CA MET A 178 22.84 -23.47 2.43
C MET A 178 24.30 -23.18 2.78
N ASP A 179 24.68 -21.90 2.84
CA ASP A 179 26.01 -21.46 3.24
C ASP A 179 26.31 -21.84 4.70
N TYR A 180 25.37 -21.57 5.62
CA TYR A 180 25.50 -21.89 7.04
C TYR A 180 25.68 -23.39 7.28
N ARG A 181 24.90 -24.22 6.58
CA ARG A 181 24.99 -25.69 6.65
C ARG A 181 26.10 -26.28 5.79
N LYS A 182 26.81 -25.46 5.01
CA LYS A 182 27.89 -25.87 4.08
C LYS A 182 27.44 -26.92 3.07
N LEU A 183 26.19 -26.85 2.62
CA LEU A 183 25.59 -27.88 1.76
C LEU A 183 26.22 -27.93 0.35
N ALA A 184 26.75 -26.82 -0.15
CA ALA A 184 27.46 -26.77 -1.43
C ALA A 184 28.77 -27.60 -1.45
N ARG A 185 29.23 -28.12 -0.30
CA ARG A 185 30.38 -29.04 -0.22
C ARG A 185 29.98 -30.52 -0.28
N LEU A 186 28.68 -30.83 -0.36
CA LEU A 186 28.13 -32.19 -0.35
C LEU A 186 27.71 -32.70 -1.75
N THR A 187 27.73 -31.83 -2.75
CA THR A 187 27.54 -32.13 -4.19
C THR A 187 28.84 -31.99 -4.94
#